data_AF-A0A067QDZ4-F1
#
_entry.id   AF-A0A067QDZ4-F1
#
_cell.length_a   1.000
_cell.length_b   1.000
_cell.length_c   1.000
_cell.angle_alpha   90.00
_cell.angle_beta   90.00
_cell.angle_gamma   90.00
#
_symmetry.space_group_name_H-M   'P 1'
#
loop_
_entity.id
_entity.type
_entity.pdbx_description
1 polymer ?
#
loop_
_entity_poly.entity_id
_entity_poly.type
_entity_poly.pdbx_seq_one_letter_code
_entity_poly.pdbx_strand_id
1 'polypeptide(L)'
;MIQLLMQAKKGVLKDEASSENSKDTDRAYELDNDDIAAQALLFFLSGFDTTSTLLCFASHQMAVHPEIQTKLQEEIDETLHEHGGKLTYEALQGMKYLDMVVSGEKNIAGLFVCIRHYG
;
A
#
# COMPACT_ATOMS: atom_id res chain seq x y z
N MET A 1 8.68 9.83 4.04
CA MET A 1 8.51 11.22 3.58
C MET A 1 7.41 11.95 4.36
N ILE A 2 6.14 11.49 4.32
CA ILE A 2 5.03 12.12 5.06
C ILE A 2 5.29 12.23 6.58
N GLN A 3 5.84 11.19 7.20
CA GLN A 3 6.20 11.18 8.64
C GLN A 3 7.26 12.23 9.01
N LEU A 4 8.23 12.49 8.12
CA LEU A 4 9.27 13.51 8.34
C LEU A 4 8.69 14.93 8.25
N LEU A 5 7.75 15.15 7.32
CA LEU A 5 7.06 16.45 7.17
C LEU A 5 6.12 16.73 8.35
N MET A 6 5.43 15.70 8.85
CA MET A 6 4.58 15.83 10.03
C MET A 6 5.40 16.12 11.30
N GLN A 7 6.61 15.58 11.40
CA GLN A 7 7.56 15.90 12.48
C GLN A 7 8.16 17.31 12.34
N ALA A 8 8.42 17.78 11.11
CA ALA A 8 8.86 19.16 10.85
C ALA A 8 7.79 20.20 11.26
N LYS A 9 6.50 19.91 11.04
CA LYS A 9 5.38 20.76 11.50
C LYS A 9 5.21 20.80 13.02
N LYS A 10 5.64 19.77 13.76
CA LYS A 10 5.39 19.64 15.21
C LYS A 10 6.38 20.42 16.11
N GLY A 11 7.31 21.16 15.53
CA GLY A 11 8.15 22.10 16.26
C GLY A 11 9.43 21.48 16.82
N VAL A 12 10.53 21.67 16.10
CA VAL A 12 11.89 21.73 16.67
C VAL A 12 12.55 23.00 16.16
N LEU A 13 12.09 24.16 16.63
CA LEU A 13 12.92 25.35 16.81
C LEU A 13 12.43 26.02 18.10
N LYS A 14 13.16 25.78 19.19
CA LYS A 14 13.02 26.47 20.46
C LYS A 14 13.84 27.75 20.34
N ASP A 15 13.18 28.89 20.13
CA ASP A 15 13.80 30.19 20.31
C ASP A 15 13.69 30.60 21.78
N GLU A 16 14.83 30.64 22.48
CA GLU A 16 14.99 31.40 23.73
C GLU A 16 16.32 32.18 23.67
N ALA A 17 16.23 33.39 23.11
CA ALA A 17 16.97 34.65 23.37
C ALA A 17 18.52 34.68 23.44
N SER A 18 19.16 35.39 22.49
CA SER A 18 19.71 36.76 22.72
C SER A 18 20.47 37.36 21.51
N SER A 19 20.09 38.60 21.20
CA SER A 19 20.83 39.72 20.58
C SER A 19 21.45 39.67 19.17
N GLU A 20 21.00 40.69 18.41
CA GLU A 20 21.72 41.53 17.44
C GLU A 20 21.92 41.04 15.99
N ASN A 21 21.06 41.62 15.13
CA ASN A 21 21.38 42.26 13.85
C ASN A 21 22.11 41.41 12.78
N SER A 22 21.36 40.82 11.85
CA SER A 22 21.70 40.73 10.42
C SER A 22 20.50 40.31 9.59
N LYS A 23 20.33 41.00 8.45
CA LYS A 23 19.36 40.66 7.40
C LYS A 23 19.83 39.39 6.72
N ASP A 24 19.13 38.28 6.89
CA ASP A 24 19.10 37.23 5.87
C ASP A 24 17.79 36.46 5.96
N THR A 25 17.31 36.05 4.81
CA THR A 25 15.99 35.49 4.56
C THR A 25 15.89 34.06 5.12
N ASP A 26 15.56 33.91 6.40
CA ASP A 26 15.20 32.60 6.95
C ASP A 26 13.70 32.58 7.28
N ARG A 27 12.87 32.59 6.22
CA ARG A 27 11.47 32.22 6.38
C ARG A 27 11.44 30.72 6.56
N ALA A 28 11.38 30.27 7.82
CA ALA A 28 10.98 28.92 8.17
C ALA A 28 9.75 28.56 7.31
N TYR A 29 9.92 27.63 6.38
CA TYR A 29 8.86 27.18 5.49
C TYR A 29 7.87 26.38 6.34
N GLU A 30 6.84 27.06 6.83
CA GLU A 30 5.80 26.44 7.66
C GLU A 30 4.92 25.58 6.75
N LEU A 31 4.95 24.26 6.95
CA LEU A 31 4.14 23.30 6.19
C LEU A 31 2.65 23.55 6.42
N ASP A 32 1.98 24.09 5.41
CA ASP A 32 0.54 24.33 5.46
C ASP A 32 -0.25 23.03 5.24
N ASN A 33 -1.54 23.04 5.59
CA ASN A 33 -2.43 21.92 5.35
C ASN A 33 -2.54 21.58 3.86
N ASP A 34 -2.45 22.59 2.98
CA ASP A 34 -2.45 22.39 1.53
C ASP A 34 -1.21 21.63 1.05
N ASP A 35 -0.04 21.90 1.63
CA ASP A 35 1.19 21.14 1.32
C ASP A 35 1.07 19.68 1.76
N ILE A 36 0.48 19.42 2.93
CA ILE A 36 0.23 18.06 3.43
C ILE A 36 -0.76 17.33 2.52
N ALA A 37 -1.83 18.00 2.09
CA ALA A 37 -2.82 17.44 1.18
C ALA A 37 -2.21 17.14 -0.20
N ALA A 38 -1.40 18.06 -0.75
CA ALA A 38 -0.70 17.88 -2.02
C ALA A 38 0.26 16.68 -1.97
N GLN A 39 1.01 16.52 -0.87
CA GLN A 39 1.88 15.36 -0.67
C GLN A 39 1.08 14.06 -0.55
N ALA A 40 -0.02 14.04 0.20
CA ALA A 40 -0.89 12.87 0.31
C ALA A 40 -1.45 12.44 -1.06
N LEU A 41 -1.86 13.42 -1.87
CA LEU A 41 -2.33 13.18 -3.24
C LEU A 41 -1.22 12.61 -4.13
N LEU A 42 0.00 13.14 -4.04
CA LEU A 42 1.14 12.61 -4.80
C LEU A 42 1.45 11.15 -4.42
N PHE A 43 1.40 10.81 -3.14
CA PHE A 43 1.56 9.43 -2.68
C PHE A 43 0.43 8.52 -3.18
N PHE A 44 -0.81 9.01 -3.17
CA PHE A 44 -1.94 8.28 -3.71
C PHE A 44 -1.76 7.99 -5.21
N LEU A 45 -1.44 9.01 -6.02
CA LEU A 45 -1.25 8.86 -7.46
C LEU A 45 -0.09 7.91 -7.79
N SER A 46 1.03 8.03 -7.08
CA SER A 46 2.19 7.15 -7.25
C SER A 46 1.87 5.68 -6.90
N GLY A 47 1.08 5.45 -5.86
CA GLY A 47 0.59 4.12 -5.51
C GLY A 47 -0.53 3.62 -6.43
N PHE A 48 -1.29 4.52 -7.05
CA PHE A 48 -2.47 4.19 -7.84
C PHE A 48 -2.12 3.44 -9.12
N ASP A 49 -1.17 3.93 -9.92
CA ASP A 49 -0.85 3.30 -11.21
C ASP A 49 -0.36 1.85 -11.04
N THR A 50 0.50 1.63 -10.04
CA THR A 50 1.02 0.29 -9.73
C THR A 50 -0.08 -0.63 -9.18
N THR A 51 -0.87 -0.17 -8.21
CA THR A 51 -1.95 -0.97 -7.61
C THR A 51 -3.09 -1.25 -8.60
N SER A 52 -3.43 -0.28 -9.45
CA SER A 52 -4.49 -0.42 -10.46
C SER A 52 -4.09 -1.45 -11.52
N THR A 53 -2.84 -1.41 -11.96
CA THR A 53 -2.29 -2.39 -12.91
C THR A 53 -2.33 -3.81 -12.31
N LEU A 54 -1.90 -3.97 -11.05
CA LEU A 54 -1.99 -5.22 -10.30
C LEU A 54 -3.39 -5.79 -10.22
N LEU A 55 -4.36 -4.97 -9.82
CA LEU A 55 -5.75 -5.40 -9.71
C LEU A 55 -6.32 -5.77 -11.08
N CYS A 56 -5.94 -5.04 -12.14
CA CYS A 56 -6.38 -5.32 -13.50
C CYS A 56 -5.86 -6.69 -13.97
N PHE A 57 -4.55 -6.94 -13.82
CA PHE A 57 -3.97 -8.24 -14.19
C PHE A 57 -4.51 -9.39 -13.34
N ALA A 58 -4.60 -9.23 -12.02
CA ALA A 58 -5.15 -10.25 -11.14
C ALA A 58 -6.61 -10.59 -11.53
N SER A 59 -7.44 -9.57 -11.77
CA SER A 59 -8.83 -9.76 -12.20
C SER A 59 -8.92 -10.41 -13.57
N HIS A 60 -8.05 -10.03 -14.50
CA HIS A 60 -8.00 -10.63 -15.83
C HIS A 60 -7.65 -12.12 -15.76
N GLN A 61 -6.63 -12.48 -14.96
CA GLN A 61 -6.21 -13.86 -14.78
C GLN A 61 -7.32 -14.71 -14.16
N MET A 62 -8.02 -14.21 -13.14
CA MET A 62 -9.19 -14.89 -12.57
C MET A 62 -10.33 -15.06 -13.59
N ALA A 63 -10.54 -14.08 -14.47
CA ALA A 63 -11.59 -14.15 -15.48
C ALA A 63 -11.28 -15.15 -16.61
N VAL A 64 -10.00 -15.35 -16.94
CA VAL A 64 -9.55 -16.31 -17.97
C VAL A 64 -9.38 -17.72 -17.40
N HIS A 65 -9.08 -17.83 -16.10
CA HIS A 65 -8.83 -19.08 -15.37
C HIS A 65 -9.86 -19.28 -14.24
N PRO A 66 -11.09 -19.73 -14.54
CA PRO A 66 -12.15 -19.93 -13.54
C PRO A 66 -11.76 -20.94 -12.43
N GLU A 67 -10.82 -21.84 -12.70
CA GLU A 67 -10.22 -22.74 -11.72
C GLU A 67 -9.47 -21.99 -10.61
N ILE A 68 -8.75 -20.92 -10.95
CA ILE A 68 -8.04 -20.08 -9.98
C ILE A 68 -9.05 -19.33 -9.11
N GLN A 69 -10.11 -18.80 -9.73
CA GLN A 69 -11.15 -18.08 -9.01
C GLN A 69 -11.90 -18.99 -8.02
N THR A 70 -12.27 -20.20 -8.44
CA THR A 70 -12.94 -21.18 -7.58
C THR A 70 -12.06 -21.55 -6.39
N LYS A 71 -10.79 -21.87 -6.63
CA LYS A 71 -9.84 -22.25 -5.56
C LYS A 71 -9.58 -21.12 -4.57
N LEU A 72 -9.54 -19.87 -5.04
CA LEU A 72 -9.40 -18.71 -4.16
C LEU A 72 -10.66 -18.50 -3.31
N GLN A 73 -11.85 -18.70 -3.87
CA GLN A 73 -13.11 -18.63 -3.11
C GLN A 73 -13.18 -19.73 -2.04
N GLU A 74 -12.76 -20.95 -2.37
CA GLU A 74 -12.67 -22.04 -1.39
C GLU A 74 -11.76 -21.67 -0.21
N GLU A 75 -10.56 -21.11 -0.49
CA GLU A 75 -9.66 -20.64 0.59
C GLU A 75 -10.28 -19.52 1.43
N ILE A 76 -11.02 -18.58 0.81
CA ILE A 76 -11.74 -17.52 1.52
C ILE A 76 -12.81 -18.09 2.43
N ASP A 77 -13.63 -19.01 1.92
CA ASP A 77 -14.74 -19.61 2.65
C ASP A 77 -14.24 -20.46 3.82
N GLU A 78 -13.16 -21.24 3.62
CA GLU A 78 -12.47 -21.97 4.68
C GLU A 78 -11.94 -21.02 5.76
N THR A 79 -11.25 -19.95 5.36
CA THR A 79 -10.72 -18.95 6.29
C THR A 79 -11.84 -18.27 7.09
N LEU A 80 -12.95 -17.92 6.44
CA LEU A 80 -14.12 -17.34 7.10
C LEU A 80 -14.74 -18.31 8.10
N HIS A 81 -14.87 -19.59 7.73
CA HIS A 81 -15.42 -20.62 8.61
C HIS A 81 -14.55 -20.82 9.86
N GLU A 82 -13.24 -20.88 9.70
CA GLU A 82 -12.27 -21.02 10.80
C GLU A 82 -12.29 -19.83 11.77
N HIS A 83 -12.53 -18.62 11.26
CA HIS A 83 -12.53 -17.39 12.05
C HIS A 83 -13.94 -16.95 12.50
N GLY A 84 -14.93 -17.83 12.42
CA GLY A 84 -16.29 -17.57 12.90
C GLY A 84 -17.00 -16.44 12.12
N GLY A 85 -16.76 -16.36 10.81
CA GLY A 85 -17.34 -15.38 9.90
C GLY A 85 -16.69 -14.01 9.94
N LYS A 86 -15.54 -13.85 10.61
CA LYS A 86 -14.81 -12.57 10.70
C LYS A 86 -13.52 -12.64 9.90
N LEU A 87 -13.38 -11.72 8.94
CA LEU A 87 -12.13 -11.49 8.24
C LEU A 87 -11.24 -10.57 9.10
N THR A 88 -10.33 -11.13 9.88
CA THR A 88 -9.32 -10.35 10.62
C THR A 88 -8.06 -10.17 9.78
N TYR A 89 -7.18 -9.26 10.20
CA TYR A 89 -5.90 -9.04 9.49
C TYR A 89 -5.01 -10.29 9.54
N GLU A 90 -5.03 -11.00 10.67
CA GLU A 90 -4.31 -12.25 10.88
C GLU A 90 -4.87 -13.36 9.99
N ALA A 91 -6.20 -13.44 9.87
CA ALA A 91 -6.87 -14.37 8.97
C ALA A 91 -6.46 -14.12 7.51
N LEU A 92 -6.44 -12.85 7.09
CA LEU A 92 -6.03 -12.45 5.74
C LEU A 92 -4.56 -12.77 5.45
N GLN A 93 -3.67 -12.60 6.44
CA GLN A 93 -2.26 -13.01 6.30
C GLN A 93 -2.07 -14.54 6.23
N GLY A 94 -3.03 -15.32 6.73
CA GLY A 94 -3.00 -16.78 6.67
C GLY A 94 -3.31 -17.37 5.29
N MET A 95 -3.89 -16.56 4.40
CA MET A 95 -4.33 -16.98 3.07
C MET A 95 -3.15 -17.07 2.09
N LYS A 96 -2.66 -18.30 1.88
CA LYS A 96 -1.45 -18.56 1.07
C LYS A 96 -1.74 -18.45 -0.42
N TYR A 97 -2.91 -18.88 -0.87
CA TYR A 97 -3.27 -18.82 -2.28
C TYR A 97 -3.55 -17.39 -2.71
N LEU A 98 -4.21 -16.59 -1.87
CA LEU A 98 -4.34 -15.14 -2.07
C LEU A 98 -2.97 -14.44 -2.20
N ASP A 99 -2.03 -14.71 -1.30
CA ASP A 99 -0.67 -14.15 -1.38
C ASP A 99 0.04 -14.59 -2.67
N MET A 100 -0.20 -15.82 -3.13
CA MET A 100 0.37 -16.33 -4.38
C MET A 100 -0.19 -15.62 -5.62
N VAL A 101 -1.50 -15.35 -5.66
CA VAL A 101 -2.16 -14.61 -6.76
C VAL A 101 -1.67 -13.16 -6.81
N VAL A 102 -1.53 -12.52 -5.64
CA VAL A 102 -1.06 -11.13 -5.53
C VAL A 102 0.45 -11.01 -5.79
N SER A 103 1.24 -11.97 -5.30
CA SER A 103 2.70 -12.01 -5.49
C SER A 103 3.11 -12.43 -6.90
N GLY A 104 2.26 -13.19 -7.61
CA GLY A 104 2.51 -13.62 -8.99
C GLY A 104 2.69 -12.47 -9.98
N GLU A 105 2.21 -11.26 -9.65
CA GLU A 105 2.43 -10.07 -10.48
C GLU A 105 3.86 -9.52 -10.37
N LYS A 106 4.49 -9.64 -9.20
CA LYS A 106 5.87 -9.16 -9.00
C LYS A 106 6.89 -9.91 -9.84
N ASN A 107 6.50 -11.04 -10.42
CA ASN A 107 7.31 -11.80 -11.34
C ASN A 107 6.39 -12.49 -12.36
N ILE A 108 6.16 -11.88 -13.52
CA ILE A 108 5.36 -12.45 -14.63
C ILE A 108 5.77 -13.90 -14.99
N ALA A 109 7.04 -14.28 -14.73
CA ALA A 109 7.51 -15.65 -14.88
C ALA A 109 6.97 -16.64 -13.81
N GLY A 110 6.67 -16.15 -12.60
CA GLY A 110 6.12 -16.92 -11.48
C GLY A 110 4.67 -17.34 -11.69
N LEU A 111 3.85 -16.49 -12.33
CA LEU A 111 2.47 -16.86 -12.67
C LEU A 111 2.42 -18.01 -13.69
N PHE A 112 3.34 -18.00 -14.67
CA PHE A 112 3.49 -19.08 -15.65
C PHE A 112 3.98 -20.39 -15.02
N VAL A 113 4.86 -20.32 -14.01
CA VAL A 113 5.27 -21.50 -13.24
C VAL A 113 4.11 -22.01 -12.40
N CYS A 114 3.34 -21.14 -11.75
CA CYS A 114 2.21 -21.53 -10.91
C CYS A 114 1.10 -22.25 -11.71
N ILE A 115 0.74 -21.70 -12.88
CA ILE A 115 -0.22 -22.33 -13.81
C ILE A 115 0.30 -23.68 -14.32
N ARG A 116 1.61 -23.83 -14.51
CA ARG A 116 2.21 -25.09 -15.01
C ARG A 116 2.49 -26.13 -13.93
N HIS A 117 2.55 -25.74 -12.65
CA HIS A 117 2.86 -26.64 -11.54
C HIS A 117 1.61 -27.17 -10.82
N TYR A 118 0.46 -26.50 -10.98
CA TYR A 118 -0.80 -26.82 -10.30
C TYR A 118 -2.01 -26.99 -11.23
N GLY A 119 -1.81 -26.93 -12.55
CA GLY A 119 -2.77 -27.37 -13.58
C GLY A 119 -2.56 -28.83 -13.98
#